data_AF-A0A2E5E8S8-F1
#
_entry.id   AF-A0A2E5E8S8-F1
#
_cell.length_a   1.000
_cell.length_b   1.000
_cell.length_c   1.000
_cell.angle_alpha   90.00
_cell.angle_beta   90.00
_cell.angle_gamma   90.00
#
_symmetry.space_group_name_H-M   'P 1'
#
loop_
_entity.id
_entity.type
_entity.pdbx_description
1 polymer ?
#
loop_
_entity_poly.entity_id
_entity_poly.type
_entity_poly.pdbx_seq_one_letter_code
_entity_poly.pdbx_strand_id
1 'polypeptide(L)'
;MIMRRIVSMACILSIALWLTCVVTTGVAAASTFSVLLNMNPIIPEYEAYDLARHGRLLAGLTVEPIFRMTDLIQMALVPTTLLLVVMQNILIQPPTALRWINIGTVVIAIVLVLGRWTVIDPPMNAHLQSYREAARTGDLQTANKEQDSFNEWHRIAEPLWGTTGLLLLIGLASVGASIPSDRRHVR
;
A
#
# COMPACT_ATOMS: atom_id res chain seq x y z
N MET A 1 10.52 0.45 33.11
CA MET A 1 9.21 -0.14 32.71
C MET A 1 8.40 0.77 31.80
N ILE A 2 8.25 2.06 32.12
CA ILE A 2 7.49 3.04 31.32
C ILE A 2 7.99 3.15 29.86
N MET A 3 9.31 3.32 29.65
CA MET A 3 9.90 3.43 28.31
C MET A 3 9.58 2.23 27.40
N ARG A 4 9.58 1.00 27.92
CA ARG A 4 9.21 -0.21 27.15
C ARG A 4 7.76 -0.18 26.69
N ARG A 5 6.85 0.29 27.54
CA ARG A 5 5.43 0.44 27.22
C ARG A 5 5.24 1.49 26.13
N ILE A 6 5.89 2.65 26.25
CA ILE A 6 5.85 3.72 25.25
C ILE A 6 6.32 3.22 23.88
N VAL A 7 7.49 2.57 23.81
CA VAL A 7 8.02 2.04 22.53
C VAL A 7 7.10 0.99 21.93
N SER A 8 6.51 0.10 22.75
CA SER A 8 5.58 -0.91 22.26
C SER A 8 4.29 -0.28 21.72
N MET A 9 3.74 0.72 22.41
CA MET A 9 2.56 1.46 21.96
C MET A 9 2.83 2.22 20.66
N ALA A 10 3.99 2.89 20.57
CA ALA A 10 4.40 3.58 19.36
C ALA A 10 4.58 2.60 18.19
N CYS A 11 5.18 1.43 18.42
CA CYS A 11 5.33 0.38 17.40
C CYS A 11 3.97 -0.11 16.90
N ILE A 12 3.03 -0.43 17.80
CA ILE A 12 1.66 -0.82 17.45
C ILE A 12 0.99 0.27 16.61
N LEU A 13 1.07 1.52 17.05
CA LEU A 13 0.46 2.66 16.36
C LEU A 13 1.05 2.83 14.95
N SER A 14 2.37 2.75 14.81
CA SER A 14 3.06 2.88 13.51
C SER A 14 2.63 1.78 12.53
N ILE A 15 2.61 0.52 12.97
CA ILE A 15 2.15 -0.61 12.13
C ILE A 15 0.67 -0.46 11.78
N ALA A 16 -0.18 -0.06 12.74
CA ALA A 16 -1.61 0.13 12.51
C ALA A 16 -1.89 1.27 11.52
N LEU A 17 -1.16 2.39 11.61
CA LEU A 17 -1.26 3.50 10.65
C LEU A 17 -0.83 3.05 9.25
N TRP A 18 0.27 2.29 9.16
CA TRP A 18 0.75 1.78 7.88
C TRP A 18 -0.26 0.80 7.25
N LEU A 19 -0.77 -0.15 8.04
CA LEU A 19 -1.82 -1.06 7.62
C LEU A 19 -3.08 -0.31 7.15
N THR A 20 -3.49 0.71 7.91
CA THR A 20 -4.66 1.53 7.57
C THR A 20 -4.48 2.17 6.20
N CYS A 21 -3.31 2.78 5.93
CA CYS A 21 -3.01 3.40 4.63
C CYS A 21 -3.11 2.39 3.48
N VAL A 22 -2.57 1.18 3.66
CA VAL A 22 -2.61 0.11 2.65
C VAL A 22 -4.06 -0.32 2.37
N VAL A 23 -4.84 -0.56 3.43
CA VAL A 23 -6.22 -1.06 3.31
C VAL A 23 -7.16 0.00 2.75
N THR A 24 -7.12 1.24 3.27
CA THR A 24 -8.04 2.30 2.84
C THR A 24 -7.83 2.67 1.37
N THR A 25 -6.58 2.69 0.89
CA THR A 25 -6.26 2.91 -0.53
C THR A 25 -6.81 1.80 -1.41
N GLY A 26 -6.64 0.54 -1.00
CA GLY A 26 -7.18 -0.60 -1.74
C GLY A 26 -8.71 -0.56 -1.83
N VAL A 27 -9.37 -0.26 -0.71
CA VAL A 27 -10.84 -0.10 -0.66
C VAL A 27 -11.30 1.08 -1.51
N ALA A 28 -10.61 2.22 -1.43
CA ALA A 28 -10.93 3.41 -2.23
C ALA A 28 -10.80 3.13 -3.73
N ALA A 29 -9.74 2.43 -4.15
CA ALA A 29 -9.55 2.04 -5.54
C ALA A 29 -10.67 1.09 -6.01
N ALA A 30 -10.91 -0.01 -5.29
CA ALA A 30 -11.94 -0.98 -5.64
C ALA A 30 -13.34 -0.34 -5.73
N SER A 31 -13.68 0.53 -4.79
CA SER A 31 -14.95 1.24 -4.77
C SER A 31 -15.09 2.21 -5.94
N THR A 32 -14.05 3.00 -6.22
CA THR A 32 -14.03 3.97 -7.32
C THR A 32 -14.20 3.28 -8.68
N PHE A 33 -13.45 2.20 -8.93
CA PHE A 33 -13.60 1.42 -10.16
C PHE A 33 -15.01 0.81 -10.28
N SER A 34 -15.55 0.25 -9.20
CA SER A 34 -16.88 -0.37 -9.20
C SER A 34 -17.98 0.65 -9.52
N VAL A 35 -17.88 1.87 -9.01
CA VAL A 35 -18.90 2.92 -9.24
C VAL A 35 -18.77 3.51 -10.65
N LEU A 36 -17.58 3.96 -11.04
CA LEU A 36 -17.39 4.73 -12.28
C LEU A 36 -17.53 3.89 -13.55
N LEU A 37 -17.22 2.60 -13.50
CA LEU A 37 -17.46 1.68 -14.63
C LEU A 37 -18.95 1.58 -14.98
N ASN A 38 -19.85 1.81 -14.03
CA ASN A 38 -21.30 1.72 -14.23
C ASN A 38 -21.97 3.06 -14.60
N MET A 39 -21.23 4.17 -14.57
CA MET A 39 -21.79 5.52 -14.79
C MET A 39 -21.71 6.00 -16.26
N ASN A 40 -21.00 5.29 -17.13
CA ASN A 40 -20.72 5.70 -18.51
C ASN A 40 -20.29 7.19 -18.63
N PRO A 41 -19.28 7.64 -17.86
CA PRO A 41 -18.91 9.05 -17.84
C PRO A 41 -18.36 9.52 -19.18
N ILE A 42 -18.51 10.81 -19.48
CA ILE A 42 -17.87 11.45 -20.63
C ILE A 42 -16.79 12.38 -20.09
N ILE A 43 -15.56 12.22 -20.59
CA ILE A 43 -14.43 13.10 -20.23
C ILE A 43 -14.13 13.94 -21.49
N PRO A 44 -14.48 15.24 -21.52
CA PRO A 44 -14.33 16.06 -22.73
C PRO A 44 -12.90 16.06 -23.29
N GLU A 45 -11.89 16.06 -22.43
CA GLU A 45 -10.48 16.00 -22.82
C GLU A 45 -10.09 14.69 -23.56
N TYR A 46 -10.93 13.66 -23.51
CA TYR A 46 -10.69 12.35 -24.11
C TYR A 46 -11.80 11.97 -25.10
N GLU A 47 -12.49 12.94 -25.68
CA GLU A 47 -13.59 12.69 -26.64
C GLU A 47 -13.17 11.86 -27.87
N ALA A 48 -11.88 11.94 -28.26
CA ALA A 48 -11.30 11.16 -29.35
C ALA A 48 -11.06 9.68 -28.97
N TYR A 49 -11.24 9.32 -27.69
CA TYR A 49 -11.09 7.97 -27.17
C TYR A 49 -12.40 7.18 -27.19
N ASP A 50 -12.30 5.87 -26.96
CA ASP A 50 -13.46 4.98 -26.88
C ASP A 50 -14.32 5.31 -25.64
N LEU A 51 -15.56 5.76 -25.88
CA LEU A 51 -16.55 6.08 -24.85
C LEU A 51 -16.76 4.92 -23.86
N ALA A 52 -16.70 3.67 -24.32
CA ALA A 52 -16.88 2.50 -23.45
C ALA A 52 -15.77 2.37 -22.39
N ARG A 53 -14.63 3.04 -22.61
CA ARG A 53 -13.45 2.97 -21.72
C ARG A 53 -13.31 4.19 -20.80
N HIS A 54 -14.16 5.20 -20.97
CA HIS A 54 -14.10 6.42 -20.16
C HIS A 54 -14.30 6.15 -18.66
N GLY A 55 -15.14 5.17 -18.30
CA GLY A 55 -15.33 4.78 -16.89
C GLY A 55 -14.03 4.33 -16.23
N ARG A 56 -13.25 3.48 -16.90
CA ARG A 56 -11.95 3.01 -16.40
C ARG A 56 -10.92 4.13 -16.35
N LEU A 57 -10.88 4.96 -17.39
CA LEU A 57 -9.96 6.09 -17.48
C LEU A 57 -10.20 7.11 -16.34
N LEU A 58 -11.46 7.49 -16.13
CA LEU A 58 -11.85 8.41 -15.05
C LEU A 58 -11.51 7.82 -13.68
N ALA A 59 -11.77 6.52 -13.48
CA ALA A 59 -11.38 5.86 -12.24
C ALA A 59 -9.88 5.93 -12.00
N GLY A 60 -9.06 5.63 -13.02
CA GLY A 60 -7.60 5.74 -12.95
C GLY A 60 -7.11 7.16 -12.61
N LEU A 61 -7.72 8.19 -13.20
CA LEU A 61 -7.40 9.59 -12.89
C LEU A 61 -7.80 9.98 -11.46
N THR A 62 -8.90 9.42 -10.96
CA THR A 62 -9.42 9.72 -9.62
C THR A 62 -8.59 9.06 -8.51
N VAL A 63 -8.13 7.83 -8.72
CA VAL A 63 -7.42 7.06 -7.68
C VAL A 63 -5.93 7.35 -7.62
N GLU A 64 -5.32 7.83 -8.71
CA GLU A 64 -3.87 8.09 -8.75
C GLU A 64 -3.40 9.07 -7.66
N PRO A 65 -4.07 10.21 -7.39
CA PRO A 65 -3.68 11.09 -6.28
C PRO A 65 -3.71 10.38 -4.92
N ILE A 66 -4.61 9.41 -4.73
CA ILE A 66 -4.72 8.63 -3.49
C ILE A 66 -3.51 7.71 -3.34
N PHE A 67 -3.10 7.02 -4.42
CA PHE A 67 -1.89 6.20 -4.41
C PHE A 67 -0.64 7.04 -4.15
N ARG A 68 -0.49 8.18 -4.83
CA ARG A 68 0.65 9.09 -4.62
C ARG A 68 0.72 9.60 -3.18
N MET A 69 -0.40 10.01 -2.60
CA MET A 69 -0.44 10.44 -1.19
C MET A 69 -0.08 9.28 -0.25
N THR A 70 -0.53 8.08 -0.56
CA THR A 70 -0.22 6.88 0.22
C THR A 70 1.25 6.53 0.16
N ASP A 71 1.89 6.68 -0.99
CA ASP A 71 3.34 6.50 -1.12
C ASP A 71 4.11 7.51 -0.27
N LEU A 72 3.71 8.79 -0.29
CA LEU A 72 4.32 9.82 0.57
C LEU A 72 4.20 9.50 2.06
N ILE A 73 3.03 9.04 2.50
CA ILE A 73 2.82 8.64 3.90
C ILE A 73 3.68 7.42 4.25
N GLN A 74 3.74 6.43 3.36
CA GLN A 74 4.58 5.25 3.53
C GLN A 74 6.07 5.60 3.60
N MET A 75 6.54 6.62 2.87
CA MET A 75 7.94 7.08 2.95
C MET A 75 8.32 7.53 4.37
N ALA A 76 7.37 8.05 5.16
CA ALA A 76 7.57 8.38 6.57
C ALA A 76 7.36 7.18 7.51
N LEU A 77 6.34 6.36 7.25
CA LEU A 77 5.99 5.22 8.11
C LEU A 77 6.99 4.08 8.04
N VAL A 78 7.60 3.80 6.88
CA VAL A 78 8.61 2.75 6.71
C VAL A 78 9.80 2.94 7.66
N PRO A 79 10.54 4.07 7.63
CA PRO A 79 11.69 4.27 8.52
C PRO A 79 11.27 4.40 9.99
N THR A 80 10.10 4.99 10.26
CA THR A 80 9.58 5.12 11.63
C THR A 80 9.27 3.76 12.23
N THR A 81 8.59 2.89 11.48
CA THR A 81 8.25 1.52 11.91
C THR A 81 9.53 0.69 12.12
N LEU A 82 10.48 0.78 11.19
CA LEU A 82 11.78 0.09 11.32
C LEU A 82 12.51 0.51 12.60
N LEU A 83 12.63 1.81 12.84
CA LEU A 83 13.27 2.35 14.04
C LEU A 83 12.60 1.83 15.32
N LEU A 84 11.26 1.86 15.38
CA LEU A 84 10.51 1.41 16.54
C LEU A 84 10.67 -0.10 16.79
N VAL A 85 10.69 -0.92 15.74
CA VAL A 85 10.98 -2.36 15.85
C VAL A 85 12.41 -2.58 16.36
N VAL A 86 13.40 -1.84 15.86
CA VAL A 86 14.81 -1.91 16.32
C VAL A 86 14.97 -1.44 17.77
N MET A 87 14.23 -0.42 18.21
CA MET A 87 14.20 0.00 19.61
C MET A 87 13.55 -1.05 20.51
N GLN A 88 12.47 -1.69 20.04
CA GLN A 88 11.73 -2.70 20.80
C GLN A 88 12.58 -3.95 21.10
N ASN A 89 13.09 -4.62 20.06
CA ASN A 89 14.53 -4.71 19.88
C ASN A 89 15.47 -4.67 21.10
N ILE A 90 16.23 -3.59 21.15
CA ILE A 90 17.29 -3.37 22.12
C ILE A 90 16.75 -3.28 23.56
N LEU A 91 15.54 -2.75 23.74
CA LEU A 91 15.05 -2.36 25.06
C LEU A 91 14.31 -3.46 25.82
N ILE A 92 13.79 -4.51 25.16
CA ILE A 92 12.96 -5.55 25.77
C ILE A 92 13.74 -6.86 26.01
N GLN A 93 13.50 -7.48 27.17
CA GLN A 93 14.04 -8.78 27.66
C GLN A 93 13.76 -9.96 26.68
N PRO A 94 14.30 -11.19 26.90
CA PRO A 94 14.86 -12.05 25.84
C PRO A 94 13.88 -12.37 24.70
N PRO A 95 14.40 -12.60 23.49
CA PRO A 95 13.59 -12.75 22.30
C PRO A 95 12.61 -13.92 22.41
N THR A 96 11.35 -13.65 22.10
CA THR A 96 10.30 -14.68 21.95
C THR A 96 10.09 -15.00 20.47
N ALA A 97 9.46 -16.13 20.16
CA ALA A 97 9.12 -16.48 18.78
C ALA A 97 8.26 -15.39 18.08
N LEU A 98 7.27 -14.84 18.79
CA LEU A 98 6.40 -13.77 18.29
C LEU A 98 7.18 -12.50 17.89
N ARG A 99 8.29 -12.22 18.58
CA ARG A 99 9.14 -11.07 18.28
C ARG A 99 9.90 -11.27 16.97
N TRP A 100 10.41 -12.47 16.72
CA TRP A 100 11.03 -12.81 15.43
C TRP A 100 10.04 -12.79 14.29
N ILE A 101 8.80 -13.25 14.52
CA ILE A 101 7.71 -13.15 13.54
C ILE A 101 7.48 -11.68 13.18
N ASN A 102 7.32 -10.79 14.17
CA ASN A 102 7.11 -9.37 13.92
C ASN A 102 8.25 -8.74 13.10
N ILE A 103 9.50 -9.02 13.47
CA ILE A 103 10.68 -8.51 12.72
C ILE A 103 10.62 -9.01 11.28
N GLY A 104 10.42 -10.32 11.09
CA GLY A 104 10.35 -10.92 9.76
C GLY A 104 9.26 -10.30 8.91
N THR A 105 8.04 -10.16 9.44
CA THR A 105 6.92 -9.58 8.70
C THR A 105 7.14 -8.12 8.34
N VAL A 106 7.67 -7.31 9.27
CA VAL A 106 7.97 -5.89 9.00
C VAL A 106 9.10 -5.76 7.97
N VAL A 107 10.19 -6.52 8.11
CA VAL A 107 11.31 -6.48 7.15
C VAL A 107 10.85 -6.89 5.76
N ILE A 108 10.08 -7.97 5.63
CA ILE A 108 9.55 -8.40 4.34
C ILE A 108 8.61 -7.33 3.77
N ALA A 109 7.70 -6.77 4.56
CA ALA A 109 6.81 -5.69 4.11
C ALA A 109 7.59 -4.47 3.58
N ILE A 110 8.67 -4.08 4.26
CA ILE A 110 9.58 -3.01 3.80
C ILE A 110 10.19 -3.38 2.46
N VAL A 111 10.73 -4.59 2.31
CA VAL A 111 11.31 -5.06 1.04
C VAL A 111 10.30 -5.04 -0.09
N LEU A 112 9.05 -5.46 0.15
CA LEU A 112 7.99 -5.41 -0.85
C LEU A 112 7.67 -3.98 -1.29
N VAL A 113 7.54 -3.05 -0.34
CA VAL A 113 7.24 -1.64 -0.66
C VAL A 113 8.40 -0.98 -1.40
N LEU A 114 9.65 -1.19 -0.95
CA LEU A 114 10.82 -0.65 -1.62
C LEU A 114 11.01 -1.25 -3.01
N GLY A 115 10.85 -2.56 -3.16
CA GLY A 115 10.91 -3.25 -4.45
C GLY A 115 9.86 -2.73 -5.42
N ARG A 116 8.64 -2.50 -4.94
CA ARG A 116 7.58 -1.88 -5.75
C ARG A 116 7.95 -0.47 -6.20
N TRP A 117 8.37 0.41 -5.29
CA TRP A 117 8.74 1.80 -5.62
C TRP A 117 9.89 1.91 -6.61
N THR A 118 10.88 1.04 -6.48
CA THR A 118 12.14 1.15 -7.25
C THR A 118 12.12 0.38 -8.55
N VAL A 119 11.35 -0.71 -8.64
CA VAL A 119 11.37 -1.62 -9.79
C VAL A 119 10.06 -1.58 -10.57
N ILE A 120 8.91 -1.52 -9.90
CA ILE A 120 7.60 -1.75 -10.53
C ILE A 120 6.91 -0.44 -10.88
N ASP A 121 6.85 0.51 -9.93
CA ASP A 121 6.14 1.77 -10.13
C ASP A 121 6.71 2.64 -11.26
N PRO A 122 8.04 2.71 -11.49
CA PRO A 122 8.58 3.53 -12.59
C PRO A 122 8.08 3.12 -13.99
N PRO A 123 8.25 1.85 -14.46
CA PRO A 123 7.74 1.46 -15.76
C PRO A 123 6.20 1.46 -15.81
N MET A 124 5.52 1.08 -14.72
CA MET A 124 4.06 1.11 -14.66
C MET A 124 3.52 2.53 -14.87
N ASN A 125 4.09 3.52 -14.19
CA ASN A 125 3.67 4.92 -14.33
C ASN A 125 4.02 5.49 -15.71
N ALA A 126 5.14 5.08 -16.31
CA ALA A 126 5.49 5.48 -17.68
C ALA A 126 4.43 5.01 -18.68
N HIS A 127 4.08 3.72 -18.67
CA HIS A 127 3.02 3.17 -19.52
C HIS A 127 1.66 3.83 -19.26
N LEU A 128 1.33 4.13 -18.00
CA LEU A 128 0.08 4.82 -17.66
C LEU A 128 0.03 6.25 -18.25
N GLN A 129 1.14 6.98 -18.24
CA GLN A 129 1.23 8.31 -18.83
C GLN A 129 1.11 8.25 -20.36
N SER A 130 1.86 7.35 -21.01
CA SER A 130 1.79 7.15 -22.46
C SER A 130 0.40 6.70 -22.93
N TYR A 131 -0.26 5.81 -22.16
CA TYR A 131 -1.65 5.43 -22.37
C TYR A 131 -2.58 6.65 -22.40
N ARG A 132 -2.47 7.53 -21.40
CA ARG A 132 -3.33 8.71 -21.28
C ARG A 132 -3.05 9.74 -22.37
N GLU A 133 -1.80 9.90 -22.78
CA GLU A 133 -1.45 10.79 -23.88
C GLU A 133 -2.04 10.29 -25.21
N ALA A 134 -1.86 9.01 -25.53
CA ALA A 134 -2.44 8.39 -26.72
C ALA A 134 -3.97 8.39 -26.70
N ALA A 135 -4.59 8.15 -25.54
CA ALA A 135 -6.03 8.24 -25.38
C ALA A 135 -6.55 9.67 -25.64
N ARG A 136 -5.83 10.70 -25.17
CA ARG A 136 -6.18 12.10 -25.40
C ARG A 136 -6.15 12.48 -26.88
N THR A 137 -5.23 11.91 -27.66
CA THR A 137 -5.09 12.19 -29.11
C THR A 137 -5.93 11.27 -30.01
N GLY A 138 -6.63 10.29 -29.44
CA GLY A 138 -7.41 9.31 -30.20
C GLY A 138 -6.58 8.22 -30.89
N ASP A 139 -5.29 8.08 -30.56
CA ASP A 139 -4.45 6.99 -31.06
C ASP A 139 -4.78 5.69 -30.31
N LEU A 140 -5.84 5.02 -30.76
CA LEU A 140 -6.33 3.79 -30.14
C LEU A 140 -5.30 2.65 -30.18
N GLN A 141 -4.45 2.59 -31.20
CA GLN A 141 -3.46 1.52 -31.32
C GLN A 141 -2.39 1.65 -30.22
N THR A 142 -1.82 2.85 -30.07
CA THR A 142 -0.85 3.12 -29.01
C THR A 142 -1.50 3.04 -27.64
N ALA A 143 -2.70 3.59 -27.45
CA ALA A 143 -3.40 3.54 -26.18
C ALA A 143 -3.65 2.09 -25.72
N ASN A 144 -4.07 1.19 -26.62
CA ASN A 144 -4.25 -0.23 -26.30
C ASN A 144 -2.95 -0.90 -25.87
N LYS A 145 -1.87 -0.69 -26.64
CA LYS A 145 -0.56 -1.28 -26.35
C LYS A 145 -0.01 -0.84 -24.99
N GLU A 146 -0.10 0.46 -24.70
CA GLU A 146 0.39 1.01 -23.42
C GLU A 146 -0.50 0.59 -22.25
N GLN A 147 -1.81 0.46 -22.46
CA GLN A 147 -2.73 -0.10 -21.47
C GLN A 147 -2.41 -1.57 -21.16
N ASP A 148 -2.11 -2.39 -22.17
CA ASP A 148 -1.73 -3.79 -21.97
C ASP A 148 -0.42 -3.90 -21.18
N SER A 149 0.57 -3.08 -21.53
CA SER A 149 1.85 -3.00 -20.81
C SER A 149 1.64 -2.55 -19.35
N PHE A 150 0.79 -1.55 -19.11
CA PHE A 150 0.40 -1.15 -17.75
C PHE A 150 -0.25 -2.31 -16.98
N ASN A 151 -1.16 -3.05 -17.61
CA ASN A 151 -1.87 -4.17 -16.98
C ASN A 151 -0.93 -5.31 -16.57
N GLU A 152 0.13 -5.56 -17.34
CA GLU A 152 1.17 -6.54 -17.00
C GLU A 152 1.88 -6.15 -15.70
N TRP A 153 2.34 -4.91 -15.58
CA TRP A 153 2.96 -4.41 -14.36
C TRP A 153 2.00 -4.35 -13.18
N HIS A 154 0.75 -3.92 -13.42
CA HIS A 154 -0.29 -3.88 -12.39
C HIS A 154 -0.56 -5.26 -11.79
N ARG A 155 -0.60 -6.32 -12.62
CA ARG A 155 -0.81 -7.70 -12.17
C ARG A 155 0.32 -8.20 -11.26
N ILE A 156 1.52 -7.65 -11.42
CA ILE A 156 2.66 -7.92 -10.52
C ILE A 156 2.54 -7.08 -9.24
N ALA A 157 2.15 -5.81 -9.36
CA ALA A 157 2.03 -4.88 -8.23
C ALA A 157 0.93 -5.27 -7.23
N GLU A 158 -0.23 -5.72 -7.73
CA GLU A 158 -1.41 -6.04 -6.94
C GLU A 158 -1.16 -7.05 -5.80
N PRO A 159 -0.57 -8.24 -6.04
CA PRO A 159 -0.29 -9.19 -4.97
C PRO A 159 0.73 -8.65 -3.97
N LEU A 160 1.66 -7.77 -4.36
CA LEU A 160 2.62 -7.18 -3.42
C LEU A 160 1.93 -6.23 -2.45
N TRP A 161 0.95 -5.45 -2.92
CA TRP A 161 0.13 -4.58 -2.08
C TRP A 161 -0.67 -5.40 -1.05
N GLY A 162 -1.39 -6.42 -1.53
CA GLY A 162 -2.17 -7.32 -0.66
C GLY A 162 -1.30 -8.06 0.36
N THR A 163 -0.14 -8.57 -0.08
CA THR A 163 0.83 -9.26 0.79
C THR A 163 1.41 -8.31 1.84
N THR A 164 1.71 -7.06 1.48
CA THR A 164 2.15 -6.03 2.43
C THR A 164 1.10 -5.82 3.53
N GLY A 165 -0.18 -5.67 3.16
CA GLY A 165 -1.27 -5.55 4.13
C GLY A 165 -1.38 -6.75 5.07
N LEU A 166 -1.28 -7.98 4.53
CA LEU A 166 -1.30 -9.20 5.33
C LEU A 166 -0.12 -9.28 6.31
N LEU A 167 1.09 -8.97 5.86
CA LEU A 167 2.30 -8.97 6.70
C LEU A 167 2.19 -7.96 7.84
N LEU A 168 1.69 -6.75 7.56
CA LEU A 168 1.48 -5.73 8.59
C LEU A 168 0.43 -6.18 9.61
N LEU A 169 -0.64 -6.85 9.19
CA LEU A 169 -1.63 -7.43 10.10
C LEU A 169 -1.03 -8.50 11.01
N ILE A 170 -0.21 -9.41 10.47
CA ILE A 170 0.48 -10.44 11.26
C ILE A 170 1.47 -9.80 12.24
N GLY A 171 2.23 -8.80 11.79
CA GLY A 171 3.15 -8.04 12.64
C GLY A 171 2.43 -7.35 13.80
N LEU A 172 1.31 -6.67 13.51
CA LEU A 172 0.46 -6.01 14.50
C LEU A 172 -0.05 -7.01 15.57
N ALA A 173 -0.59 -8.14 15.13
CA ALA A 173 -1.07 -9.20 16.02
C ALA A 173 0.07 -9.77 16.88
N SER A 174 1.25 -9.96 16.29
CA SER A 174 2.43 -10.51 16.98
C SER A 174 2.95 -9.56 18.07
N VAL A 175 2.97 -8.25 17.80
CA VAL A 175 3.33 -7.24 18.82
C VAL A 175 2.29 -7.20 19.93
N GLY A 176 1.00 -7.17 19.60
CA GLY A 176 -0.08 -7.17 20.58
C GLY A 176 -0.04 -8.38 21.52
N ALA A 177 0.16 -9.57 20.96
CA ALA A 177 0.28 -10.81 21.74
C ALA A 177 1.55 -10.89 22.60
N SER A 178 2.57 -10.08 22.31
CA SER A 178 3.82 -10.04 23.06
C SER A 178 3.78 -9.14 24.31
N ILE A 179 2.69 -8.39 24.53
CA ILE A 179 2.54 -7.52 25.71
C ILE A 179 2.14 -8.37 26.92
N PRO A 180 2.92 -8.40 28.01
CA PRO A 180 2.56 -9.14 29.22
C PRO A 180 1.23 -8.62 29.80
N SER A 181 0.24 -9.49 29.97
CA SER A 181 -0.97 -9.15 30.72
C SER A 181 -0.60 -9.04 32.20
N ASP A 182 -0.77 -7.85 32.80
CA ASP A 182 -0.44 -7.54 34.21
C ASP A 182 -1.42 -8.21 35.20
N ARG A 183 -1.73 -9.51 35.02
CA ARG A 183 -2.72 -10.26 35.79
C ARG A 183 -2.20 -10.76 37.15
N ARG A 184 -1.16 -10.15 37.74
CA ARG A 184 -0.51 -10.65 38.98
C ARG A 184 -0.93 -9.94 40.29
N HIS A 185 -1.98 -9.13 40.31
CA HIS A 185 -2.36 -8.37 41.51
C HIS A 185 -3.73 -8.71 42.14
N VAL A 186 -4.24 -9.94 41.97
CA VAL A 186 -5.42 -10.40 42.73
C VAL A 186 -5.12 -11.78 43.34
N ARG A 187 -4.31 -11.82 44.40
CA ARG A 187 -4.29 -12.88 45.41
C ARG A 187 -3.88 -12.30 46.75
#